data_AF-A0A7G2LXU5-F1
#
_entry.id   AF-A0A7G2LXU5-F1
#
_cell.length_a   1.000
_cell.length_b   1.000
_cell.length_c   1.000
_cell.angle_alpha   90.00
_cell.angle_beta   90.00
_cell.angle_gamma   90.00
#
_symmetry.space_group_name_H-M   'P 1'
#
loop_
_entity.id
_entity.type
_entity.pdbx_description
1 polymer ?
#
loop_
_entity_poly.entity_id
_entity_poly.type
_entity_poly.pdbx_seq_one_letter_code
_entity_poly.pdbx_strand_id
1 'polypeptide(L)' 'MNGLDFSFAGAALTALGTGALWWRDQELLCVSDLHLGKSERIARRGGSALPPYETRDTLNRLAA' A
#
# COMPACT_ATOMS: atom_id res chain seq x y z
N MET A 1 -5.91 -16.34 -0.33
CA MET A 1 -5.18 -15.14 0.11
C MET A 1 -4.58 -15.50 1.47
N ASN A 2 -3.27 -15.70 1.55
CA ASN A 2 -2.62 -16.13 2.79
C ASN A 2 -2.34 -14.88 3.64
N GLY A 3 -3.24 -14.59 4.56
CA GLY A 3 -3.04 -13.58 5.60
C GLY A 3 -2.56 -14.22 6.89
N LEU A 4 -1.82 -13.46 7.70
CA LEU A 4 -1.50 -13.83 9.07
C LEU A 4 -2.48 -13.13 10.00
N ASP A 5 -3.31 -13.90 10.68
CA ASP A 5 -4.27 -13.37 11.66
C ASP A 5 -3.61 -13.19 13.03
N PHE A 6 -3.87 -12.05 13.67
CA PHE A 6 -3.36 -11.74 15.00
C PHE A 6 -4.26 -10.73 15.72
N SER A 7 -4.08 -10.62 17.04
CA SER A 7 -4.72 -9.57 17.84
C SER A 7 -3.71 -8.48 18.20
N PHE A 8 -4.13 -7.22 18.06
CA PHE A 8 -3.36 -6.06 18.47
C PHE A 8 -4.28 -5.01 19.07
N ALA A 9 -3.95 -4.54 20.29
CA ALA A 9 -4.75 -3.55 21.03
C ALA A 9 -6.26 -3.92 21.14
N GLY A 10 -6.59 -5.22 21.18
CA GLY A 10 -7.96 -5.71 21.23
C GLY A 10 -8.68 -5.80 19.87
N ALA A 11 -8.05 -5.38 18.78
CA ALA A 11 -8.57 -5.55 17.42
C ALA A 11 -8.11 -6.89 16.82
N ALA A 12 -9.00 -7.56 16.08
CA ALA A 12 -8.66 -8.71 15.25
C ALA A 12 -8.23 -8.21 13.85
N LEU A 13 -6.99 -8.51 13.48
CA LEU A 13 -6.35 -7.99 12.27
C LEU A 13 -5.75 -9.11 11.43
N THR A 14 -5.74 -8.92 10.12
CA THR A 14 -5.08 -9.82 9.17
C THR A 14 -3.97 -9.06 8.44
N ALA A 15 -2.70 -9.44 8.68
CA ALA A 15 -1.58 -8.94 7.90
C ALA A 15 -1.55 -9.63 6.53
N LEU A 16 -1.58 -8.85 5.46
CA LEU A 16 -1.56 -9.35 4.09
C LEU A 16 -0.13 -9.33 3.54
N GLY A 17 0.26 -10.36 2.80
CA GLY A 17 1.59 -10.45 2.15
C GLY A 17 1.88 -9.32 1.15
N THR A 18 0.88 -8.52 0.81
CA THR A 18 0.98 -7.31 -0.03
C THR A 18 1.47 -6.08 0.75
N GLY A 19 1.63 -6.17 2.07
CA GLY A 19 2.04 -5.05 2.94
C GLY A 19 0.86 -4.22 3.48
N ALA A 20 -0.37 -4.73 3.36
CA ALA A 20 -1.57 -4.10 3.92
C ALA A 20 -2.05 -4.83 5.18
N LEU A 21 -2.83 -4.12 5.99
CA LEU A 21 -3.45 -4.66 7.20
C LEU A 21 -4.97 -4.55 7.10
N TRP A 22 -5.65 -5.69 7.12
CA TRP A 22 -7.11 -5.73 7.05
C TRP A 22 -7.72 -5.77 8.46
N TRP A 23 -8.62 -4.83 8.74
CA TRP A 23 -9.41 -4.79 9.96
C TRP A 23 -10.88 -5.07 9.62
N ARG A 24 -11.26 -6.34 9.77
CA ARG A 24 -12.57 -6.85 9.36
C ARG A 24 -13.73 -6.15 10.08
N ASP A 25 -13.64 -5.99 11.39
CA ASP A 25 -14.72 -5.42 12.21
C ASP A 25 -15.03 -3.95 11.88
N GLN A 26 -14.13 -3.26 11.17
CA GLN A 26 -14.29 -1.87 10.75
C GLN A 26 -14.41 -1.72 9.24
N GLU A 27 -14.42 -2.84 8.50
CA GLU A 27 -14.38 -2.86 7.04
C GLU A 27 -13.26 -1.97 6.46
N LEU A 28 -12.10 -1.97 7.13
CA LEU A 28 -11.01 -1.02 6.88
C LEU A 28 -9.73 -1.71 6.40
N LEU A 29 -9.17 -1.19 5.30
CA LEU A 29 -7.84 -1.55 4.82
C LEU A 29 -6.83 -0.46 5.21
N CYS A 30 -5.87 -0.81 6.06
CA CYS A 30 -4.77 0.08 6.44
C CYS A 30 -3.56 -0.16 5.54
N VAL A 31 -3.04 0.92 4.97
CA VAL A 31 -1.87 0.95 4.09
C VAL A 31 -1.00 2.15 4.45
N SER A 32 0.31 2.05 4.23
CA SER A 32 1.26 3.16 4.42
C SER A 32 2.22 3.27 3.24
N ASP A 33 2.93 4.40 3.17
CA ASP A 33 4.09 4.58 2.29
C ASP A 33 3.85 4.28 0.80
N LEU A 34 2.63 4.55 0.30
CA LEU A 34 2.27 4.34 -1.10
C LEU A 34 3.13 5.13 -2.10
N HIS A 35 3.84 6.17 -1.63
CA HIS A 35 4.80 6.95 -2.41
C HIS A 35 4.27 7.51 -3.73
N LEU A 36 2.97 7.81 -3.81
CA LEU A 36 2.34 8.38 -4.99
C LEU A 36 3.08 9.65 -5.46
N GLY A 37 3.40 9.71 -6.76
CA GLY A 37 4.15 10.81 -7.37
C GLY A 37 5.67 10.79 -7.14
N LYS A 38 6.25 9.77 -6.48
CA LYS A 38 7.70 9.70 -6.21
C LYS A 38 8.54 9.80 -7.48
N SER A 39 8.20 9.03 -8.52
CA SER A 39 8.92 9.05 -9.81
C SER A 39 8.87 10.43 -10.46
N GLU A 40 7.70 11.06 -10.48
CA GLU A 40 7.52 12.39 -11.06
C GLU A 40 8.29 13.46 -10.29
N ARG A 41 8.27 13.41 -8.95
CA ARG A 41 9.03 14.33 -8.10
C ARG A 41 10.53 14.24 -8.35
N ILE A 42 11.06 13.03 -8.56
CA ILE A 42 12.48 12.81 -8.87
C ILE A 42 12.81 13.34 -10.27
N ALA A 43 11.96 13.06 -11.27
CA ALA A 43 12.14 13.56 -12.63
C ALA A 43 12.16 15.09 -12.70
N ARG A 44 11.24 15.79 -12.00
CA ARG A 44 11.21 17.26 -11.95
C ARG A 44 12.45 17.89 -11.31
N ARG A 45 13.18 17.15 -10.47
CA ARG A 45 14.40 17.62 -9.80
C ARG A 45 15.69 17.24 -10.53
N GLY A 46 15.59 16.72 -11.75
CA GLY A 46 16.75 16.26 -12.52
C GLY A 46 17.42 15.01 -11.95
N GLY A 47 16.70 14.25 -11.13
CA GLY A 47 17.19 12.99 -10.58
C GLY A 47 17.14 11.85 -11.60
N SER A 48 17.62 10.67 -11.20
CA SER A 48 17.60 9.47 -12.03
C SER A 48 16.19 9.13 -12.51
N ALA A 49 16.07 8.72 -13.78
CA ALA A 49 14.80 8.29 -14.35
C ALA A 49 14.31 7.02 -13.65
N LEU A 50 13.22 7.13 -12.91
CA LEU A 50 12.49 5.99 -12.36
C LEU A 50 11.42 5.51 -13.35
N PRO A 51 10.97 4.25 -13.26
CA PRO A 51 9.89 3.74 -14.10
C PRO A 51 8.67 4.69 -14.08
N PRO A 52 8.11 5.02 -15.26
CA PRO A 52 6.90 5.82 -15.34
C PRO A 52 5.69 5.02 -14.83
N TYR A 53 4.64 5.73 -14.43
CA TYR A 53 3.31 5.19 -14.05
C TYR A 53 3.20 4.44 -12.72
N GLU A 54 4.20 4.54 -11.85
CA GLU A 54 4.20 3.90 -10.51
C GLU A 54 2.91 4.20 -9.72
N THR A 55 2.41 5.43 -9.76
CA THR A 55 1.15 5.82 -9.07
C THR A 55 -0.07 5.08 -9.61
N ARG A 56 -0.21 4.92 -10.93
CA ARG A 56 -1.39 4.26 -11.52
C ARG A 56 -1.38 2.76 -11.23
N ASP A 57 -0.19 2.15 -11.32
CA ASP A 57 0.00 0.74 -10.97
C ASP A 57 -0.33 0.49 -9.48
N THR A 58 0.17 1.33 -8.57
CA THR A 58 -0.15 1.24 -7.13
C THR A 58 -1.65 1.38 -6.86
N LEU A 59 -2.34 2.32 -7.52
CA LEU A 59 -3.80 2.47 -7.38
C LEU A 59 -4.57 1.27 -7.93
N ASN A 60 -4.14 0.69 -9.06
CA ASN A 60 -4.78 -0.51 -9.62
C ASN A 60 -4.66 -1.71 -8.68
N ARG A 61 -3.52 -1.88 -7.99
CA ARG A 61 -3.34 -2.95 -6.99
C ARG A 61 -4.20 -2.77 -5.75
N LEU A 62 -4.49 -1.53 -5.36
CA LEU A 62 -5.38 -1.23 -4.23
C LEU A 62 -6.86 -1.44 -4.57
N ALA A 63 -7.22 -1.35 -5.85
CA ALA A 63 -8.59 -1.51 -6.31
C ALA A 63 -8.99 -2.96 -6.64
N ALA A 64 -8.01 -3.88 -6.69
CA ALA A 64 -8.20 -5.29 -7.02
C ALA A 64 -8.47 -6.15 -5.78
#